data_AF-A0A7J8XSY4-F1
#
_entry.id   AF-A0A7J8XSY4-F1
#
_cell.length_a   1.000
_cell.length_b   1.000
_cell.length_c   1.000
_cell.angle_alpha   90.00
_cell.angle_beta   90.00
_cell.angle_gamma   90.00
#
_symmetry.space_group_name_H-M   'P 1'
#
loop_
_entity.id
_entity.type
_entity.pdbx_description
1 polymer ?
#
loop_
_entity_poly.entity_id
_entity_poly.type
_entity_poly.pdbx_seq_one_letter_code
_entity_poly.pdbx_strand_id
1 'polypeptide(L)'
;MQVFDKGFHHHHHQSPSSPLLSHFFSFFHTKRKKRVEMAIEIEQPRVGLSKVAVSKTHGEDSPYFAGWKAYDENPYHETSNQSGVIQMGLAENQVSFDLLEKYLEEHSEASSWGKGAPGFRENALFQDYHGLKSFRQAMASFMEQIRGGRAKFDPDRIVLTAGATAANELLTFILADPGDALLIPTPYYPGFDRDLRWRTGVNIVPIHCDSSNNFQITPEAMEAAYQSAESMNLKVRGILITNPSNPLGATIQRSALEQILDFAVNKNIHLVSDEIYSGSTFSSSEFISIAEIL
;
A
#
# COMPACT_ATOMS: atom_id res chain seq x y z
N MET A 1 -8.71 -16.54 5.22
CA MET A 1 -7.98 -17.82 5.12
C MET A 1 -6.60 -17.60 5.71
N GLN A 2 -6.39 -17.97 6.97
CA GLN A 2 -5.12 -17.76 7.69
C GLN A 2 -4.17 -18.91 7.42
N VAL A 3 -2.93 -18.60 7.03
CA VAL A 3 -1.80 -19.52 7.14
C VAL A 3 -0.90 -18.93 8.21
N PHE A 4 -0.79 -19.64 9.34
CA PHE A 4 0.17 -19.33 10.38
C PHE A 4 1.54 -19.86 9.96
N ASP A 5 2.58 -19.05 10.09
CA ASP A 5 3.93 -19.57 10.30
C ASP A 5 4.51 -18.94 11.57
N LYS A 6 4.84 -19.78 12.54
CA LYS A 6 5.32 -19.38 13.87
C LYS A 6 6.84 -19.22 13.82
N GLY A 7 7.31 -17.97 13.78
CA GLY A 7 8.70 -17.64 14.12
C GLY A 7 8.91 -17.71 15.64
N PHE A 8 9.68 -18.70 16.08
CA PHE A 8 10.03 -18.94 17.49
C PHE A 8 11.01 -17.88 18.03
N HIS A 9 10.70 -17.33 19.21
CA HIS A 9 11.69 -16.67 20.07
C HIS A 9 12.51 -17.73 20.83
N HIS A 10 13.84 -17.70 20.66
CA HIS A 10 14.76 -18.45 21.52
C HIS A 10 15.18 -17.59 22.73
N HIS A 11 14.67 -17.95 23.91
CA HIS A 11 15.29 -17.56 25.18
C HIS A 11 16.23 -18.69 25.64
N HIS A 12 17.51 -18.34 25.78
CA HIS A 12 18.51 -19.18 26.44
C HIS A 12 18.24 -19.23 27.94
N HIS A 13 18.02 -20.44 28.48
CA HIS A 13 18.26 -20.73 29.90
C HIS A 13 19.20 -21.93 30.02
N GLN A 14 20.39 -21.67 30.57
CA GLN A 14 21.34 -22.68 31.05
C GLN A 14 20.94 -23.16 32.45
N SER A 15 21.12 -24.46 32.73
CA SER A 15 21.60 -25.05 34.00
C SER A 15 21.55 -26.61 33.90
N PRO A 16 22.21 -27.40 34.77
CA PRO A 16 23.41 -28.15 34.41
C PRO A 16 23.27 -29.69 34.50
N SER A 17 24.35 -30.35 34.06
CA SER A 17 24.65 -31.78 34.03
C SER A 17 24.55 -32.55 35.37
N SER A 18 24.15 -33.82 35.33
CA SER A 18 25.01 -35.02 35.59
C SER A 18 24.16 -36.33 35.74
N PRO A 19 24.78 -37.53 35.63
CA PRO A 19 24.19 -38.75 35.04
C PRO A 19 23.82 -39.86 36.04
N LEU A 20 23.14 -40.94 35.59
CA LEU A 20 23.45 -42.35 35.91
C LEU A 20 22.41 -43.36 35.38
N LEU A 21 22.91 -44.59 35.11
CA LEU A 21 22.26 -45.90 34.98
C LEU A 21 21.51 -46.21 33.66
N SER A 22 21.57 -47.40 33.05
CA SER A 22 22.50 -48.53 32.96
C SER A 22 21.77 -49.61 32.14
N HIS A 23 22.47 -50.24 31.18
CA HIS A 23 22.30 -51.64 30.71
C HIS A 23 20.94 -52.12 30.16
N PHE A 24 20.93 -52.64 28.92
CA PHE A 24 20.82 -54.10 28.66
C PHE A 24 20.80 -54.49 27.15
N PHE A 25 21.49 -55.60 26.85
CA PHE A 25 21.49 -56.50 25.67
C PHE A 25 21.75 -55.91 24.27
N SER A 26 22.92 -56.09 23.62
CA SER A 26 23.64 -57.30 23.15
C SER A 26 23.01 -58.06 21.97
N PHE A 27 23.73 -57.96 20.85
CA PHE A 27 24.00 -58.95 19.80
C PHE A 27 22.83 -59.68 19.11
N PHE A 28 22.70 -59.46 17.79
CA PHE A 28 23.04 -60.48 16.79
C PHE A 28 23.46 -59.80 15.48
N HIS A 29 24.68 -60.11 15.03
CA HIS A 29 25.23 -59.68 13.75
C HIS A 29 25.22 -60.90 12.82
N THR A 30 24.39 -60.88 11.77
CA THR A 30 24.44 -61.86 10.68
C THR A 30 24.67 -61.14 9.36
N LYS A 31 25.87 -61.35 8.81
CA LYS A 31 26.27 -60.93 7.46
C LYS A 31 25.33 -61.53 6.41
N ARG A 32 24.84 -60.74 5.44
CA ARG A 32 24.82 -61.17 4.02
C ARG A 32 24.42 -60.07 3.02
N LYS A 33 25.27 -60.04 1.97
CA LYS A 33 25.04 -59.68 0.56
C LYS A 33 24.72 -58.22 0.19
N LYS A 34 25.72 -57.61 -0.47
CA LYS A 34 25.59 -56.47 -1.38
C LYS A 34 24.49 -56.77 -2.41
N ARG A 35 23.37 -56.06 -2.31
CA ARG A 35 22.44 -55.84 -3.41
C ARG A 35 22.78 -54.45 -3.94
N VAL A 36 23.19 -54.37 -5.20
CA VAL A 36 23.32 -53.08 -5.89
C VAL A 36 21.89 -52.65 -6.21
N GLU A 37 21.26 -51.92 -5.29
CA GLU A 37 20.07 -51.14 -5.59
C GLU A 37 20.56 -49.85 -6.24
N MET A 38 20.36 -49.73 -7.56
CA MET A 38 20.34 -48.41 -8.17
C MET A 38 19.09 -47.72 -7.62
N ALA A 39 19.28 -46.92 -6.58
CA ALA A 39 18.27 -45.97 -6.13
C ALA A 39 18.02 -45.02 -7.30
N ILE A 40 16.92 -45.21 -8.01
CA ILE A 40 16.34 -44.16 -8.82
C ILE A 40 15.79 -43.18 -7.80
N GLU A 41 16.55 -42.11 -7.51
CA GLU A 41 16.01 -40.95 -6.82
C GLU A 41 14.92 -40.37 -7.72
N ILE A 42 13.68 -40.79 -7.45
CA ILE A 42 12.51 -40.09 -7.95
C ILE A 42 12.47 -38.81 -7.13
N GLU A 43 13.09 -37.74 -7.66
CA GLU A 43 12.93 -36.39 -7.14
C GLU A 43 11.44 -36.07 -7.17
N GLN A 44 10.77 -36.21 -6.02
CA GLN A 44 9.38 -35.81 -5.93
C GLN A 44 9.33 -34.29 -6.14
N PRO A 45 8.54 -33.80 -7.11
CA PRO A 45 8.44 -32.37 -7.35
C PRO A 45 7.89 -31.72 -6.08
N ARG A 46 8.75 -31.02 -5.35
CA ARG A 46 8.32 -30.21 -4.21
C ARG A 46 7.50 -29.06 -4.76
N VAL A 47 6.30 -28.87 -4.22
CA VAL A 47 5.48 -27.70 -4.50
C VAL A 47 6.23 -26.49 -3.94
N GLY A 48 7.03 -25.83 -4.79
CA GLY A 48 7.82 -24.66 -4.42
C GLY A 48 6.94 -23.45 -4.12
N LEU A 49 7.52 -22.44 -3.49
CA LEU A 49 6.87 -21.15 -3.31
C LEU A 49 6.57 -20.49 -4.67
N SER A 50 5.53 -19.65 -4.71
CA SER A 50 5.20 -18.89 -5.93
C SER A 50 6.30 -17.89 -6.27
N LYS A 51 6.37 -17.46 -7.54
CA LYS A 51 7.30 -16.41 -7.97
C LYS A 51 7.13 -15.11 -7.20
N VAL A 52 5.90 -14.76 -6.82
CA VAL A 52 5.60 -13.57 -6.02
C VAL A 52 6.19 -13.69 -4.62
N ALA A 53 6.06 -14.86 -3.99
CA ALA A 53 6.55 -15.11 -2.63
C ALA A 53 8.08 -15.11 -2.51
N VAL A 54 8.80 -15.48 -3.58
CA VAL A 54 10.28 -15.44 -3.62
C VAL A 54 10.82 -14.20 -4.35
N SER A 55 9.95 -13.31 -4.82
CA SER A 55 10.35 -12.11 -5.53
C SER A 55 10.94 -11.08 -4.58
N LYS A 56 11.89 -10.27 -5.07
CA LYS A 56 12.41 -9.10 -4.35
C LYS A 56 11.64 -7.81 -4.66
N THR A 57 10.60 -7.86 -5.47
CA THR A 57 9.83 -6.68 -5.91
C THR A 57 9.13 -5.95 -4.76
N HIS A 58 8.93 -6.58 -3.60
CA HIS A 58 8.38 -5.91 -2.40
C HIS A 58 9.33 -4.89 -1.77
N GLY A 59 10.63 -4.94 -2.07
CA GLY A 59 11.57 -3.86 -1.82
C GLY A 59 12.19 -3.76 -0.42
N GLU A 60 11.93 -4.70 0.51
CA GLU A 60 12.37 -4.62 1.92
C GLU A 60 13.89 -4.50 2.13
N ASP A 61 14.71 -4.99 1.19
CA ASP A 61 16.17 -4.92 1.25
C ASP A 61 16.76 -3.60 0.69
N SER A 62 15.94 -2.55 0.58
CA SER A 62 16.35 -1.28 -0.02
C SER A 62 17.34 -0.48 0.85
N PRO A 63 18.39 0.14 0.26
CA PRO A 63 19.28 1.05 0.99
C PRO A 63 18.55 2.28 1.53
N TYR A 64 17.38 2.63 0.98
CA TYR A 64 16.56 3.76 1.46
C TYR A 64 15.99 3.54 2.88
N PHE A 65 16.00 2.31 3.41
CA PHE A 65 15.60 2.02 4.79
C PHE A 65 16.68 2.34 5.84
N ALA A 66 17.87 2.78 5.44
CA ALA A 66 18.95 3.09 6.40
C ALA A 66 18.52 4.13 7.45
N GLY A 67 17.80 5.18 7.04
CA GLY A 67 17.29 6.20 7.97
C GLY A 67 16.22 5.66 8.92
N TRP A 68 15.36 4.76 8.44
CA TRP A 68 14.35 4.12 9.28
C TRP A 68 14.99 3.19 10.32
N LYS A 69 15.98 2.38 9.91
CA LYS A 69 16.75 1.53 10.83
C LYS A 69 17.47 2.35 11.90
N ALA A 70 18.07 3.48 11.53
CA ALA A 70 18.71 4.38 12.49
C ALA A 70 17.72 4.95 13.51
N TYR A 71 16.47 5.24 13.10
CA TYR A 71 15.41 5.64 14.01
C TYR A 71 15.00 4.50 14.96
N ASP A 72 14.75 3.30 14.44
CA ASP A 72 14.34 2.14 15.25
C ASP A 72 15.42 1.75 16.28
N GLU A 73 16.70 1.88 15.93
CA GLU A 73 17.83 1.56 16.81
C GLU A 73 18.07 2.60 17.91
N ASN A 74 17.77 3.88 17.65
CA ASN A 74 18.05 4.98 18.57
C ASN A 74 16.95 6.05 18.52
N PRO A 75 15.70 5.74 18.91
CA PRO A 75 14.60 6.68 18.79
C PRO A 75 14.73 7.83 19.78
N TYR A 76 14.51 9.06 19.31
CA TYR A 76 14.43 10.24 20.17
C TYR A 76 13.33 10.10 21.21
N HIS A 77 13.62 10.53 22.43
CA HIS A 77 12.62 10.73 23.47
C HIS A 77 12.99 11.94 24.33
N GLU A 78 12.04 12.84 24.56
CA GLU A 78 12.25 14.14 25.23
C GLU A 78 12.94 14.06 26.60
N THR A 79 12.65 13.04 27.40
CA THR A 79 13.26 12.85 28.72
C THR A 79 14.27 11.70 28.78
N SER A 80 13.99 10.55 28.15
CA SER A 80 14.80 9.34 28.27
C SER A 80 15.90 9.20 27.20
N ASN A 81 15.82 9.90 26.07
CA ASN A 81 16.82 9.83 24.99
C ASN A 81 16.86 11.09 24.12
N GLN A 82 17.35 12.20 24.68
CA GLN A 82 17.38 13.51 24.00
C GLN A 82 18.33 13.56 22.79
N SER A 83 19.28 12.62 22.69
CA SER A 83 20.22 12.47 21.58
C SER A 83 19.75 11.48 20.50
N GLY A 84 18.55 10.91 20.66
CA GLY A 84 18.00 9.97 19.68
C GLY A 84 17.61 10.65 18.37
N VAL A 85 17.31 9.84 17.37
CA VAL A 85 16.87 10.24 16.04
C VAL A 85 15.40 10.67 16.10
N ILE A 86 15.10 11.88 15.64
CA ILE A 86 13.72 12.39 15.52
C ILE A 86 13.13 11.87 14.21
N GLN A 87 11.93 11.28 14.28
CA GLN A 87 11.22 10.81 13.10
C GLN A 87 10.63 11.97 12.31
N MET A 88 11.09 12.14 11.08
CA MET A 88 10.57 13.14 10.13
C MET A 88 10.29 12.53 8.74
N GLY A 89 10.41 11.20 8.61
CA GLY A 89 10.19 10.48 7.36
C GLY A 89 8.82 9.83 7.21
N LEU A 90 8.00 9.81 8.26
CA LEU A 90 6.65 9.24 8.24
C LEU A 90 5.61 10.34 8.01
N ALA A 91 4.84 10.23 6.93
CA ALA A 91 3.71 11.10 6.65
C ALA A 91 2.49 10.70 7.49
N GLU A 92 2.42 11.18 8.73
CA GLU A 92 1.34 10.94 9.68
C GLU A 92 0.78 12.27 10.19
N ASN A 93 -0.55 12.36 10.33
CA ASN A 93 -1.21 13.52 10.90
C ASN A 93 -1.65 13.22 12.34
N GLN A 94 -0.96 13.80 13.31
CA GLN A 94 -1.31 13.72 14.73
C GLN A 94 -1.94 15.01 15.28
N VAL A 95 -2.09 16.06 14.46
CA VAL A 95 -2.45 17.42 14.93
C VAL A 95 -3.94 17.63 15.18
N SER A 96 -4.75 16.59 14.99
CA SER A 96 -6.22 16.67 15.12
C SER A 96 -6.82 15.53 15.95
N PHE A 97 -5.98 14.78 16.68
CA PHE A 97 -6.48 13.71 17.55
C PHE A 97 -7.38 14.24 18.67
N ASP A 98 -7.05 15.40 19.24
CA ASP A 98 -7.84 16.08 20.28
C ASP A 98 -9.28 16.34 19.83
N LEU A 99 -9.49 16.70 18.56
CA LEU A 99 -10.83 16.92 18.00
C LEU A 99 -11.64 15.61 17.93
N LEU A 100 -10.99 14.51 17.54
CA LEU A 100 -11.63 13.19 17.45
C LEU A 100 -11.88 12.59 18.83
N GLU A 101 -10.92 12.71 19.75
CA GLU A 101 -11.05 12.28 21.14
C GLU A 101 -12.22 12.98 21.81
N LYS A 102 -12.27 14.32 21.73
CA LYS A 102 -13.40 15.11 22.24
C LYS A 102 -14.73 14.68 21.62
N TYR A 103 -14.77 14.46 20.30
CA TYR A 103 -15.98 14.01 19.63
C TYR A 103 -16.45 12.64 20.18
N LEU A 104 -15.54 11.69 20.36
CA LEU A 104 -15.84 10.35 20.89
C LEU A 104 -16.28 10.37 22.37
N GLU A 105 -15.73 11.29 23.17
CA GLU A 105 -16.17 11.53 24.55
C GLU A 105 -17.61 12.06 24.60
N GLU A 106 -17.95 13.00 23.72
CA GLU A 106 -19.28 13.60 23.62
C GLU A 106 -20.33 12.66 22.98
N HIS A 107 -19.89 11.70 22.16
CA HIS A 107 -20.74 10.78 21.39
C HIS A 107 -20.42 9.31 21.70
N SER A 108 -20.44 8.94 22.99
CA SER A 108 -20.09 7.59 23.44
C SER A 108 -20.92 6.48 22.78
N GLU A 109 -22.13 6.77 22.28
CA GLU A 109 -22.95 5.84 21.51
C GLU A 109 -22.32 5.39 20.19
N ALA A 110 -21.41 6.18 19.61
CA ALA A 110 -20.69 5.83 18.40
C ALA A 110 -19.61 4.75 18.64
N SER A 111 -19.14 4.60 19.88
CA SER A 111 -18.07 3.68 20.28
C SER A 111 -18.54 2.59 21.26
N SER A 112 -19.65 2.80 21.95
CA SER A 112 -20.17 1.92 22.99
C SER A 112 -21.06 0.82 22.43
N TRP A 113 -20.44 -0.28 22.01
CA TRP A 113 -21.10 -1.54 21.67
C TRP A 113 -21.47 -2.35 22.93
N GLY A 114 -22.04 -1.69 23.94
CA GLY A 114 -22.38 -2.31 25.23
C GLY A 114 -23.37 -3.48 25.12
N LYS A 115 -23.54 -4.24 26.21
CA LYS A 115 -24.57 -5.32 26.27
C LYS A 115 -25.95 -4.74 25.94
N GLY A 116 -26.53 -5.17 24.83
CA GLY A 116 -27.83 -4.68 24.36
C GLY A 116 -27.75 -3.44 23.46
N ALA A 117 -26.56 -3.03 23.02
CA ALA A 117 -26.39 -1.96 22.04
C ALA A 117 -27.12 -2.36 20.74
N PRO A 118 -28.13 -1.58 20.30
CA PRO A 118 -28.78 -1.83 19.02
C PRO A 118 -27.73 -1.73 17.91
N GLY A 119 -27.59 -2.77 17.08
CA GLY A 119 -26.69 -2.76 15.93
C GLY A 119 -25.41 -3.61 16.07
N PHE A 120 -25.02 -4.11 17.25
CA PHE A 120 -23.80 -4.94 17.35
C PHE A 120 -23.91 -6.21 16.52
N ARG A 121 -25.01 -6.95 16.67
CA ARG A 121 -25.21 -8.22 15.96
C ARG A 121 -25.34 -7.98 14.46
N GLU A 122 -26.06 -6.94 14.08
CA GLU A 122 -26.24 -6.51 12.70
C GLU A 122 -24.89 -6.18 12.05
N ASN A 123 -24.04 -5.41 12.72
CA ASN A 123 -22.72 -5.04 12.21
C ASN A 123 -21.73 -6.20 12.23
N ALA A 124 -21.74 -7.05 13.27
CA ALA A 124 -20.90 -8.24 13.33
C ALA A 124 -21.22 -9.27 12.23
N LEU A 125 -22.47 -9.29 11.75
CA LEU A 125 -22.90 -10.15 10.64
C LEU A 125 -22.79 -9.47 9.27
N PHE A 126 -22.61 -8.15 9.25
CA PHE A 126 -22.54 -7.37 8.02
C PHE A 126 -21.27 -7.72 7.23
N GLN A 127 -21.47 -8.24 6.02
CA GLN A 127 -20.40 -8.71 5.13
C GLN A 127 -20.67 -8.38 3.65
N ASP A 128 -21.64 -7.50 3.39
CA ASP A 128 -21.93 -7.05 2.03
C ASP A 128 -20.76 -6.21 1.51
N TYR A 129 -20.23 -6.60 0.35
CA TYR A 129 -19.07 -5.95 -0.25
C TYR A 129 -19.34 -4.51 -0.71
N HIS A 130 -20.60 -4.09 -0.83
CA HIS A 130 -20.91 -2.68 -1.09
C HIS A 130 -20.57 -1.80 0.12
N GLY A 131 -20.43 -2.38 1.32
CA GLY A 131 -20.28 -1.60 2.55
C GLY A 131 -21.60 -1.01 3.05
N LEU A 132 -21.59 -0.58 4.32
CA LEU A 132 -22.76 0.04 4.95
C LEU A 132 -23.21 1.26 4.13
N LYS A 133 -24.49 1.26 3.72
CA LYS A 133 -25.05 2.36 2.91
C LYS A 133 -24.88 3.72 3.59
N SER A 134 -25.14 3.78 4.90
CA SER A 134 -24.96 5.00 5.71
C SER A 134 -23.51 5.49 5.67
N PHE A 135 -22.53 4.58 5.71
CA PHE A 135 -21.12 4.93 5.63
C PHE A 135 -20.74 5.44 4.23
N ARG A 136 -21.21 4.80 3.16
CA ARG A 136 -21.02 5.31 1.78
C ARG A 136 -21.62 6.70 1.59
N GLN A 137 -22.81 6.96 2.14
CA GLN A 137 -23.43 8.28 2.10
C GLN A 137 -22.61 9.32 2.86
N ALA A 138 -22.14 8.98 4.07
CA ALA A 138 -21.26 9.86 4.84
C ALA A 138 -19.95 10.17 4.10
N MET A 139 -19.33 9.16 3.48
CA MET A 139 -18.12 9.34 2.67
C MET A 139 -18.36 10.26 1.46
N ALA A 140 -19.45 10.06 0.72
CA ALA A 140 -19.81 10.92 -0.42
C ALA A 140 -19.97 12.39 0.03
N SER A 141 -20.71 12.62 1.11
CA SER A 141 -20.90 13.96 1.67
C SER A 141 -19.60 14.58 2.18
N PHE A 142 -18.73 13.79 2.82
CA PHE A 142 -17.43 14.27 3.30
C PHE A 142 -16.49 14.63 2.13
N MET A 143 -16.49 13.82 1.06
CA MET A 143 -15.74 14.13 -0.17
C MET A 143 -16.24 15.42 -0.85
N GLU A 144 -17.56 15.63 -0.90
CA GLU A 144 -18.15 16.88 -1.39
C GLU A 144 -17.75 18.08 -0.50
N GLN A 145 -17.78 17.91 0.82
CA GLN A 145 -17.40 18.96 1.78
C GLN A 145 -15.92 19.37 1.65
N ILE A 146 -15.00 18.40 1.51
CA ILE A 146 -13.56 18.68 1.28
C ILE A 146 -13.36 19.56 0.04
N ARG A 147 -14.20 19.37 -0.98
CA ARG A 147 -14.16 20.13 -2.25
C ARG A 147 -15.03 21.40 -2.19
N GLY A 148 -15.46 21.84 -1.01
CA GLY A 148 -16.27 23.04 -0.82
C GLY A 148 -17.61 23.01 -1.54
N GLY A 149 -18.20 21.82 -1.76
CA GLY A 149 -19.47 21.66 -2.47
C GLY A 149 -19.38 21.79 -3.99
N ARG A 150 -18.17 21.84 -4.56
CA ARG A 150 -17.95 22.04 -6.02
C ARG A 150 -18.09 20.75 -6.84
N ALA A 151 -18.06 19.58 -6.19
CA ALA A 151 -18.25 18.29 -6.84
C ALA A 151 -19.08 17.36 -5.95
N LYS A 152 -20.00 16.59 -6.58
CA LYS A 152 -20.89 15.64 -5.91
C LYS A 152 -20.53 14.21 -6.27
N PHE A 153 -20.65 13.31 -5.29
CA PHE A 153 -20.34 11.89 -5.45
C PHE A 153 -21.59 11.07 -5.22
N ASP A 154 -21.90 10.18 -6.16
CA ASP A 154 -22.96 9.18 -6.00
C ASP A 154 -22.50 8.08 -5.02
N PRO A 155 -23.16 7.90 -3.86
CA PRO A 155 -22.80 6.86 -2.90
C PRO A 155 -22.83 5.45 -3.50
N ASP A 156 -23.61 5.19 -4.55
CA ASP A 156 -23.68 3.89 -5.21
C ASP A 156 -22.48 3.61 -6.14
N ARG A 157 -21.65 4.62 -6.38
CA ARG A 157 -20.36 4.49 -7.08
C ARG A 157 -19.16 4.40 -6.14
N ILE A 158 -19.37 4.49 -4.83
CA ILE A 158 -18.30 4.37 -3.83
C ILE A 158 -18.07 2.89 -3.51
N VAL A 159 -16.85 2.43 -3.73
CA VAL A 159 -16.37 1.10 -3.32
C VAL A 159 -15.37 1.29 -2.19
N LEU A 160 -15.60 0.62 -1.07
CA LEU A 160 -14.71 0.68 0.09
C LEU A 160 -13.60 -0.36 -0.05
N THR A 161 -12.38 0.04 0.29
CA THR A 161 -11.21 -0.84 0.32
C THR A 161 -10.49 -0.69 1.65
N ALA A 162 -9.60 -1.65 1.95
CA ALA A 162 -8.75 -1.60 3.14
C ALA A 162 -7.60 -0.59 2.95
N GLY A 163 -7.94 0.69 2.86
CA GLY A 163 -7.02 1.80 2.63
C GLY A 163 -6.61 2.03 1.18
N ALA A 164 -5.89 3.12 0.94
CA ALA A 164 -5.45 3.54 -0.40
C ALA A 164 -4.50 2.52 -1.05
N THR A 165 -3.67 1.82 -0.27
CA THR A 165 -2.83 0.71 -0.77
C THR A 165 -3.66 -0.35 -1.48
N ALA A 166 -4.77 -0.80 -0.87
CA ALA A 166 -5.67 -1.78 -1.50
C ALA A 166 -6.45 -1.18 -2.68
N ALA A 167 -6.82 0.11 -2.61
CA ALA A 167 -7.50 0.80 -3.70
C ALA A 167 -6.62 0.88 -4.97
N ASN A 168 -5.37 1.33 -4.81
CA ASN A 168 -4.42 1.53 -5.90
C ASN A 168 -4.06 0.21 -6.60
N GLU A 169 -3.84 -0.85 -5.83
CA GLU A 169 -3.59 -2.18 -6.39
C GLU A 169 -4.84 -2.74 -7.09
N LEU A 170 -6.03 -2.64 -6.48
CA LEU A 170 -7.28 -3.13 -7.06
C LEU A 170 -7.60 -2.40 -8.38
N LEU A 171 -7.45 -1.07 -8.41
CA LEU A 171 -7.63 -0.30 -9.65
C LEU A 171 -6.66 -0.74 -10.72
N THR A 172 -5.42 -1.04 -10.37
CA THR A 172 -4.42 -1.53 -11.32
C THR A 172 -4.83 -2.89 -11.89
N PHE A 173 -5.31 -3.83 -11.07
CA PHE A 173 -5.87 -5.11 -11.54
C PHE A 173 -7.07 -4.95 -12.48
N ILE A 174 -7.88 -3.90 -12.29
CA ILE A 174 -9.07 -3.64 -13.12
C ILE A 174 -8.69 -3.03 -14.47
N LEU A 175 -7.68 -2.14 -14.50
CA LEU A 175 -7.39 -1.29 -15.64
C LEU A 175 -6.30 -1.84 -16.57
N ALA A 176 -5.42 -2.71 -16.06
CA ALA A 176 -4.21 -3.15 -16.73
C ALA A 176 -3.92 -4.65 -16.53
N ASP A 177 -3.42 -5.29 -17.60
CA ASP A 177 -2.98 -6.68 -17.57
C ASP A 177 -1.50 -6.79 -17.15
N PRO A 178 -1.01 -7.95 -16.64
CA PRO A 178 0.41 -8.12 -16.40
C PRO A 178 1.25 -7.85 -17.65
N GLY A 179 2.26 -6.97 -17.54
CA GLY A 179 3.07 -6.50 -18.66
C GLY A 179 2.62 -5.16 -19.26
N ASP A 180 1.40 -4.69 -18.99
CA ASP A 180 0.97 -3.33 -19.33
C ASP A 180 1.71 -2.27 -18.48
N ALA A 181 1.48 -0.99 -18.75
CA ALA A 181 2.10 0.11 -18.03
C ALA A 181 1.13 1.22 -17.61
N LEU A 182 1.44 1.86 -16.47
CA LEU A 182 0.87 3.13 -16.03
C LEU A 182 1.95 4.22 -16.08
N LEU A 183 1.56 5.41 -16.55
CA LEU A 183 2.41 6.59 -16.52
C LEU A 183 2.27 7.30 -15.17
N ILE A 184 3.39 7.66 -14.52
CA ILE A 184 3.35 8.31 -13.19
C ILE A 184 4.36 9.48 -13.13
N PRO A 185 3.94 10.70 -12.77
CA PRO A 185 4.83 11.85 -12.56
C PRO A 185 5.89 11.61 -11.49
N THR A 186 7.14 11.99 -11.75
CA THR A 186 8.22 11.94 -10.75
C THR A 186 8.46 13.33 -10.14
N PRO A 187 8.72 13.44 -8.83
CA PRO A 187 8.75 12.36 -7.85
C PRO A 187 7.34 11.88 -7.45
N TYR A 188 7.22 10.61 -7.05
CA TYR A 188 5.97 10.00 -6.60
C TYR A 188 6.14 9.24 -5.27
N TYR A 189 5.03 8.84 -4.66
CA TYR A 189 4.99 8.01 -3.45
C TYR A 189 5.70 6.65 -3.67
N PRO A 190 6.81 6.35 -2.97
CA PRO A 190 7.61 5.15 -3.24
C PRO A 190 6.86 3.83 -3.04
N GLY A 191 5.79 3.81 -2.24
CA GLY A 191 4.97 2.60 -2.10
C GLY A 191 4.24 2.19 -3.39
N PHE A 192 4.11 3.07 -4.39
CA PHE A 192 3.59 2.70 -5.70
C PHE A 192 4.40 1.60 -6.39
N ASP A 193 5.72 1.55 -6.17
CA ASP A 193 6.54 0.47 -6.73
C ASP A 193 6.11 -0.91 -6.22
N ARG A 194 5.60 -1.00 -5.00
CA ARG A 194 5.03 -2.23 -4.45
C ARG A 194 3.57 -2.37 -4.87
N ASP A 195 2.75 -1.37 -4.57
CA ASP A 195 1.29 -1.42 -4.64
C ASP A 195 0.79 -1.63 -6.08
N LEU A 196 1.46 -1.02 -7.06
CA LEU A 196 1.05 -1.07 -8.46
C LEU A 196 1.73 -2.16 -9.28
N ARG A 197 2.81 -2.80 -8.78
CA ARG A 197 3.64 -3.71 -9.59
C ARG A 197 3.76 -5.12 -9.02
N TRP A 198 3.86 -5.28 -7.70
CA TRP A 198 4.35 -6.54 -7.11
C TRP A 198 3.46 -7.74 -7.44
N ARG A 199 2.14 -7.62 -7.26
CA ARG A 199 1.18 -8.71 -7.55
C ARG A 199 0.49 -8.57 -8.89
N THR A 200 0.41 -7.35 -9.42
CA THR A 200 -0.25 -7.02 -10.69
C THR A 200 0.62 -7.38 -11.90
N GLY A 201 1.95 -7.36 -11.75
CA GLY A 201 2.89 -7.51 -12.87
C GLY A 201 2.87 -6.32 -13.84
N VAL A 202 2.24 -5.20 -13.47
CA VAL A 202 2.17 -3.96 -14.26
C VAL A 202 3.46 -3.16 -14.06
N ASN A 203 3.83 -2.39 -15.09
CA ASN A 203 5.01 -1.53 -15.09
C ASN A 203 4.64 -0.08 -14.74
N ILE A 204 5.58 0.62 -14.13
CA ILE A 204 5.53 2.08 -13.97
C ILE A 204 6.47 2.68 -15.01
N VAL A 205 5.98 3.63 -15.80
CA VAL A 205 6.80 4.44 -16.70
C VAL A 205 6.78 5.88 -16.20
N PRO A 206 7.93 6.47 -15.85
CA PRO A 206 7.97 7.79 -15.23
C PRO A 206 7.67 8.91 -16.24
N ILE A 207 6.82 9.84 -15.83
CA ILE A 207 6.72 11.18 -16.44
C ILE A 207 7.70 12.06 -15.69
N HIS A 208 8.83 12.39 -16.32
CA HIS A 208 9.88 13.15 -15.66
C HIS A 208 9.50 14.62 -15.49
N CYS A 209 9.31 15.05 -14.25
CA CYS A 209 9.21 16.46 -13.87
C CYS A 209 10.49 16.88 -13.15
N ASP A 210 10.88 18.14 -13.30
CA ASP A 210 12.11 18.67 -12.72
C ASP A 210 11.91 20.05 -12.09
N SER A 211 12.94 20.51 -11.38
CA SER A 211 12.86 21.75 -10.60
C SER A 211 12.78 23.02 -11.45
N SER A 212 13.06 22.99 -12.75
CA SER A 212 13.07 24.19 -13.60
C SER A 212 11.70 24.85 -13.71
N ASN A 213 10.62 24.08 -13.56
CA ASN A 213 9.24 24.56 -13.55
C ASN A 213 8.49 24.24 -12.23
N ASN A 214 9.22 23.99 -11.14
CA ASN A 214 8.67 23.52 -9.86
C ASN A 214 7.95 22.17 -9.94
N PHE A 215 8.50 21.21 -10.70
CA PHE A 215 7.97 19.86 -10.84
C PHE A 215 6.54 19.80 -11.42
N GLN A 216 6.16 20.80 -12.23
CA GLN A 216 4.88 20.75 -12.92
C GLN A 216 4.91 19.71 -14.04
N ILE A 217 3.81 18.98 -14.18
CA ILE A 217 3.59 18.03 -15.28
C ILE A 217 3.38 18.84 -16.56
N THR A 218 4.11 18.50 -17.62
CA THR A 218 3.96 19.17 -18.92
C THR A 218 3.50 18.20 -20.01
N PRO A 219 2.83 18.69 -21.07
CA PRO A 219 2.46 17.87 -22.21
C PRO A 219 3.65 17.15 -22.84
N GLU A 220 4.81 17.81 -22.93
CA GLU A 220 6.03 17.25 -23.51
C GLU A 220 6.55 16.07 -22.67
N ALA A 221 6.52 16.19 -21.34
CA ALA A 221 6.94 15.12 -20.45
C ALA A 221 5.98 13.91 -20.52
N MET A 222 4.67 14.15 -20.62
CA MET A 222 3.67 13.08 -20.80
C MET A 222 3.86 12.34 -22.12
N GLU A 223 4.07 13.08 -23.22
CA GLU A 223 4.31 12.49 -24.54
C GLU A 223 5.63 11.71 -24.59
N ALA A 224 6.70 12.24 -24.00
CA ALA A 224 7.99 11.55 -23.91
C ALA A 224 7.88 10.23 -23.11
N ALA A 225 7.15 10.22 -21.99
CA ALA A 225 6.91 9.01 -21.21
C ALA A 225 6.09 7.97 -21.99
N TYR A 226 5.07 8.41 -22.72
CA TYR A 226 4.27 7.53 -23.57
C TYR A 226 5.11 6.90 -24.70
N GLN A 227 5.91 7.70 -25.41
CA GLN A 227 6.82 7.20 -26.45
C GLN A 227 7.88 6.26 -25.88
N SER A 228 8.39 6.53 -24.68
CA SER A 228 9.30 5.63 -23.97
C SER A 228 8.64 4.28 -23.71
N ALA A 229 7.40 4.26 -23.23
CA ALA A 229 6.63 3.04 -23.03
C ALA A 229 6.46 2.24 -24.35
N GLU A 230 6.10 2.91 -25.44
CA GLU A 230 5.98 2.29 -26.76
C GLU A 230 7.32 1.68 -27.24
N SER A 231 8.44 2.38 -27.02
CA SER A 231 9.77 1.87 -27.38
C SER A 231 10.18 0.61 -26.61
N MET A 232 9.62 0.42 -25.41
CA MET A 232 9.79 -0.77 -24.58
C MET A 232 8.75 -1.86 -24.90
N ASN A 233 7.88 -1.66 -25.90
CA ASN A 233 6.74 -2.50 -26.24
C ASN A 233 5.74 -2.68 -25.08
N LEU A 234 5.58 -1.66 -24.24
CA LEU A 234 4.61 -1.64 -23.16
C LEU A 234 3.33 -0.95 -23.62
N LYS A 235 2.18 -1.60 -23.40
CA LYS A 235 0.88 -0.98 -23.64
C LYS A 235 0.52 -0.08 -22.47
N VAL A 236 0.43 1.22 -22.72
CA VAL A 236 0.00 2.20 -21.72
C VAL A 236 -1.50 2.09 -21.49
N ARG A 237 -1.92 1.95 -20.23
CA ARG A 237 -3.33 1.81 -19.84
C ARG A 237 -3.90 3.01 -19.13
N GLY A 238 -3.03 3.85 -18.58
CA GLY A 238 -3.46 5.08 -17.95
C GLY A 238 -2.31 5.90 -17.41
N ILE A 239 -2.67 7.08 -16.92
CA ILE A 239 -1.85 7.95 -16.10
C ILE A 239 -2.40 7.95 -14.67
N LEU A 240 -1.51 7.80 -13.69
CA LEU A 240 -1.84 7.94 -12.27
C LEU A 240 -1.16 9.20 -11.73
N ILE A 241 -1.95 10.12 -11.20
CA ILE A 241 -1.49 11.35 -10.54
C ILE A 241 -1.82 11.31 -9.06
N THR A 242 -1.04 12.02 -8.25
CA THR A 242 -1.33 12.25 -6.83
C THR A 242 -1.54 13.74 -6.62
N ASN A 243 -2.74 14.14 -6.18
CA ASN A 243 -3.14 15.54 -6.06
C ASN A 243 -4.01 15.77 -4.81
N PRO A 244 -3.52 16.49 -3.78
CA PRO A 244 -2.18 17.07 -3.65
C PRO A 244 -1.05 16.04 -3.67
N SER A 245 0.12 16.43 -4.17
CA SER A 245 1.26 15.54 -4.41
C SER A 245 1.97 15.12 -3.12
N ASN A 246 2.28 13.83 -3.02
CA ASN A 246 3.34 13.29 -2.18
C ASN A 246 4.49 12.86 -3.12
N PRO A 247 5.71 13.43 -2.99
CA PRO A 247 6.23 14.16 -1.82
C PRO A 247 6.22 15.68 -1.90
N LEU A 248 5.69 16.30 -2.96
CA LEU A 248 5.89 17.74 -3.20
C LEU A 248 5.10 18.64 -2.24
N GLY A 249 4.01 18.16 -1.65
CA GLY A 249 3.13 18.97 -0.80
C GLY A 249 2.40 20.07 -1.57
N ALA A 250 2.25 19.91 -2.89
CA ALA A 250 1.68 20.91 -3.79
C ALA A 250 0.46 20.37 -4.53
N THR A 251 -0.52 21.25 -4.79
CA THR A 251 -1.67 20.95 -5.65
C THR A 251 -1.32 21.11 -7.12
N ILE A 252 -1.98 20.34 -7.98
CA ILE A 252 -1.86 20.47 -9.43
C ILE A 252 -2.74 21.63 -9.89
N GLN A 253 -2.19 22.52 -10.71
CA GLN A 253 -2.95 23.64 -11.26
C GLN A 253 -4.04 23.17 -12.22
N ARG A 254 -5.15 23.90 -12.29
CA ARG A 254 -6.28 23.62 -13.20
C ARG A 254 -5.82 23.37 -14.64
N SER A 255 -4.99 24.25 -15.18
CA SER A 255 -4.49 24.15 -16.56
C SER A 255 -3.71 22.85 -16.80
N ALA A 256 -2.91 22.40 -15.82
CA ALA A 256 -2.21 21.13 -15.91
C ALA A 256 -3.16 19.94 -15.81
N LEU A 257 -4.19 19.99 -14.95
CA LEU A 257 -5.23 18.96 -14.88
C LEU A 257 -6.02 18.84 -16.19
N GLU A 258 -6.36 19.97 -16.82
CA GLU A 258 -7.02 20.02 -18.13
C GLU A 258 -6.12 19.38 -19.21
N GLN A 259 -4.82 19.71 -19.22
CA GLN A 259 -3.85 19.08 -20.13
C GLN A 259 -3.70 17.57 -19.92
N ILE A 260 -3.70 17.12 -18.66
CA ILE A 260 -3.66 15.69 -18.30
C ILE A 260 -4.93 14.97 -18.79
N LEU A 261 -6.10 15.59 -18.61
CA LEU A 261 -7.37 15.05 -19.08
C LEU A 261 -7.40 14.95 -20.60
N ASP A 262 -7.00 16.02 -21.31
CA ASP A 262 -6.90 16.05 -22.77
C ASP A 262 -5.94 14.96 -23.28
N PHE A 263 -4.79 14.80 -22.62
CA PHE A 263 -3.83 13.75 -22.95
C PHE A 263 -4.44 12.35 -22.79
N ALA A 264 -5.10 12.07 -21.66
CA ALA A 264 -5.75 10.79 -21.40
C ALA A 264 -6.85 10.47 -22.43
N VAL A 265 -7.68 11.47 -22.78
CA VAL A 265 -8.72 11.36 -23.81
C VAL A 265 -8.11 11.10 -25.19
N ASN A 266 -7.11 11.87 -25.59
CA ASN A 266 -6.48 11.76 -26.90
C ASN A 266 -5.76 10.43 -27.11
N LYS A 267 -5.13 9.88 -26.05
CA LYS A 267 -4.49 8.56 -26.09
C LYS A 267 -5.48 7.41 -25.84
N ASN A 268 -6.74 7.71 -25.49
CA ASN A 268 -7.77 6.75 -25.11
C ASN A 268 -7.29 5.80 -23.99
N ILE A 269 -6.75 6.39 -22.92
CA ILE A 269 -6.24 5.70 -21.73
C ILE A 269 -6.96 6.23 -20.47
N HIS A 270 -6.84 5.52 -19.36
CA HIS A 270 -7.46 5.91 -18.10
C HIS A 270 -6.70 7.04 -17.38
N LEU A 271 -7.42 7.81 -16.56
CA LEU A 271 -6.84 8.74 -15.59
C LEU A 271 -7.24 8.29 -14.18
N VAL A 272 -6.24 8.02 -13.34
CA VAL A 272 -6.42 7.74 -11.90
C VAL A 272 -5.89 8.93 -11.12
N SER A 273 -6.75 9.53 -10.29
CA SER A 273 -6.39 10.66 -9.40
C SER A 273 -6.38 10.16 -7.95
N ASP A 274 -5.19 9.95 -7.38
CA ASP A 274 -5.03 9.69 -5.96
C ASP A 274 -5.13 11.01 -5.19
N GLU A 275 -6.32 11.26 -4.62
CA GLU A 275 -6.66 12.48 -3.91
C GLU A 275 -6.66 12.29 -2.38
N ILE A 276 -5.82 11.37 -1.87
CA ILE A 276 -5.75 11.05 -0.43
C ILE A 276 -5.44 12.27 0.45
N TYR A 277 -4.68 13.25 -0.06
CA TYR A 277 -4.34 14.48 0.65
C TYR A 277 -5.33 15.64 0.41
N SER A 278 -6.47 15.40 -0.25
CA SER A 278 -7.43 16.47 -0.60
C SER A 278 -7.94 17.25 0.62
N GLY A 279 -8.06 16.61 1.78
CA GLY A 279 -8.44 17.27 3.04
C GLY A 279 -7.29 17.95 3.79
N SER A 280 -6.07 17.91 3.27
CA SER A 280 -4.86 18.45 3.92
C SER A 280 -4.37 19.76 3.31
N THR A 281 -5.15 20.38 2.41
CA THR A 281 -4.86 21.74 1.92
C THR A 281 -5.26 22.77 2.95
N PHE A 282 -4.40 23.77 3.19
CA PHE A 282 -4.64 24.81 4.18
C PHE A 282 -5.71 25.82 3.74
N SER A 283 -6.04 25.87 2.44
CA SER A 283 -7.24 26.53 1.93
C SER A 283 -7.98 25.67 0.90
N SER A 284 -9.32 25.60 1.04
CA SER A 284 -10.20 24.87 0.12
C SER A 284 -10.22 25.40 -1.32
N SER A 285 -9.72 26.63 -1.55
CA SER A 285 -9.56 27.21 -2.88
C SER A 285 -8.29 26.76 -3.60
N GLU A 286 -7.34 26.14 -2.89
CA GLU A 286 -6.05 25.72 -3.44
C GLU A 286 -6.11 24.34 -4.10
N PHE A 287 -7.06 23.50 -3.69
CA PHE A 287 -7.29 22.19 -4.24
C PHE A 287 -8.37 22.21 -5.33
N ILE A 288 -8.05 21.58 -6.46
CA ILE A 288 -8.99 21.31 -7.55
C ILE A 288 -9.00 19.81 -7.76
N SER A 289 -10.15 19.18 -7.47
CA SER A 289 -10.36 17.76 -7.75
C SER A 289 -10.57 17.54 -9.24
N ILE A 290 -10.18 16.37 -9.75
CA ILE A 290 -10.50 16.01 -11.13
C ILE A 290 -12.01 16.01 -11.38
N ALA A 291 -12.81 15.68 -10.37
CA ALA A 291 -14.27 15.67 -10.44
C ALA A 291 -14.89 17.06 -10.68
N GLU A 292 -14.15 18.14 -10.49
CA GLU A 292 -14.60 19.52 -10.76
C GLU A 292 -14.37 19.95 -12.21
N ILE A 293 -13.65 19.14 -13.00
CA ILE A 293 -13.29 19.46 -14.39
C ILE A 293 -13.77 18.42 -15.41
N LEU A 294 -14.56 17.42 -14.97
CA LEU A 294 -15.22 16.43 -15.82
C LEU A 294 -16.54 16.94 -16.40
#